data_AF-A0AAP3CKX7-F1
#
_entry.id   AF-A0AAP3CKX7-F1
#
_cell.length_a   1.000
_cell.length_b   1.000
_cell.length_c   1.000
_cell.angle_alpha   90.00
_cell.angle_beta   90.00
_cell.angle_gamma   90.00
#
_symmetry.space_group_name_H-M   'P 1'
#
loop_
_entity.id
_entity.type
_entity.pdbx_description
1 polymer ?
#
loop_
_entity_poly.entity_id
_entity_poly.type
_entity_poly.pdbx_seq_one_letter_code
_entity_poly.pdbx_strand_id
1 'polypeptide(L)' 'MIEVTVSSKKTGGVRRGTFSARELLQRNEEDIVDTLTQCDCQPIGETYVIECNCCEEWEEYDLYFSDGY' A
#
# COMPACT_ATOMS: atom_id res chain seq x y z
N MET A 1 0.31 1.63 -18.99
CA MET A 1 0.13 1.26 -17.58
C MET A 1 0.46 2.49 -16.76
N ILE A 2 -0.27 2.71 -15.67
CA ILE A 2 -0.11 3.88 -14.81
C ILE A 2 0.71 3.43 -13.60
N GLU A 3 1.83 4.10 -13.36
CA GLU A 3 2.64 3.85 -12.17
C GLU A 3 1.96 4.52 -10.97
N VAL A 4 1.82 3.76 -9.88
CA VAL A 4 1.25 4.25 -8.64
C VAL A 4 2.29 4.09 -7.54
N THR A 5 2.56 5.18 -6.84
CA THR A 5 3.50 5.22 -5.72
C THR A 5 2.77 5.60 -4.45
N VAL A 6 2.93 4.81 -3.40
CA VAL A 6 2.48 5.12 -2.03
C VAL A 6 3.72 5.41 -1.20
N SER A 7 3.71 6.54 -0.48
CA SER A 7 4.76 6.91 0.46
C SER A 7 4.17 7.06 1.87
N SER A 8 4.68 6.34 2.85
CA SER A 8 4.28 6.52 4.25
C SER A 8 4.84 7.83 4.78
N LYS A 9 4.00 8.62 5.46
CA LYS A 9 4.43 9.85 6.16
C LYS A 9 5.09 9.55 7.50
N LYS A 10 4.80 8.39 8.10
CA LYS A 10 5.34 7.98 9.39
C LYS A 10 6.75 7.43 9.26
N THR A 11 6.96 6.47 8.36
CA THR A 11 8.26 5.77 8.24
C THR A 11 9.08 6.23 7.03
N GLY A 12 8.47 6.95 6.08
CA GLY A 12 9.11 7.27 4.80
C GLY A 12 9.22 6.07 3.85
N GLY A 13 8.58 4.94 4.18
CA GLY A 13 8.54 3.76 3.32
C GLY A 13 7.85 4.05 1.99
N VAL A 14 8.39 3.55 0.89
CA VAL A 14 7.84 3.75 -0.46
C VAL A 14 7.51 2.42 -1.11
N ARG A 15 6.28 2.29 -1.59
CA ARG A 15 5.79 1.15 -2.36
C ARG A 15 5.34 1.62 -3.74
N ARG A 16 5.66 0.84 -4.77
CA ARG A 16 5.31 1.15 -6.15
C ARG A 16 4.68 -0.05 -6.80
N GLY A 17 3.73 0.20 -7.67
CA GLY A 17 3.18 -0.81 -8.55
C GLY A 17 2.63 -0.17 -9.81
N THR A 18 2.16 -1.02 -10.70
CA THR A 18 1.63 -0.59 -11.99
C THR A 18 0.24 -1.12 -12.14
N PHE A 19 -0.68 -0.25 -12.51
CA PHE A 19 -2.08 -0.61 -12.72
C PHE A 19 -2.50 -0.25 -14.14
N SER A 20 -3.43 -1.03 -14.69
CA SER A 20 -4.16 -0.59 -15.87
C SER A 20 -5.19 0.48 -15.50
N ALA A 21 -5.56 1.33 -16.47
CA ALA A 21 -6.63 2.31 -16.25
C ALA A 21 -7.95 1.65 -15.83
N ARG A 22 -8.22 0.44 -16.33
CA ARG A 22 -9.42 -0.34 -15.96
C ARG A 22 -9.37 -0.78 -14.50
N GLU A 23 -8.21 -1.16 -13.98
CA GLU A 23 -8.06 -1.53 -12.57
C GLU A 23 -8.25 -0.33 -11.65
N LEU A 24 -7.68 0.83 -12.00
CA LEU A 24 -7.88 2.05 -11.22
C LEU A 24 -9.33 2.54 -11.21
N LEU A 25 -10.10 2.26 -12.27
CA LEU A 25 -11.54 2.56 -12.30
C LEU A 25 -12.40 1.60 -11.48
N GLN A 26 -11.88 0.41 -11.17
CA GLN A 26 -12.61 -0.65 -10.45
C GLN A 26 -12.22 -0.76 -8.98
N ARG A 27 -11.14 -0.09 -8.56
CA ARG A 27 -10.60 -0.10 -7.20
C ARG A 27 -10.71 1.29 -6.61
N ASN A 28 -10.98 1.37 -5.31
CA ASN A 28 -10.88 2.62 -4.58
C ASN A 28 -9.44 2.85 -4.10
N GLU A 29 -9.19 4.03 -3.53
CA GLU A 29 -7.88 4.38 -2.98
C GLU A 29 -7.37 3.35 -1.98
N GLU A 30 -8.22 2.94 -1.02
CA GLU A 30 -7.85 1.95 0.00
C GLU A 30 -7.46 0.59 -0.60
N ASP A 31 -8.20 0.11 -1.60
CA ASP A 31 -7.88 -1.14 -2.30
C ASP A 31 -6.51 -1.05 -3.01
N ILE A 32 -6.19 0.10 -3.58
CA ILE A 32 -4.91 0.34 -4.27
C ILE A 32 -3.76 0.34 -3.26
N VAL A 33 -3.94 1.03 -2.14
CA VAL A 33 -2.94 1.12 -1.07
C VAL A 33 -2.71 -0.25 -0.46
N ASP A 34 -3.75 -1.00 -0.11
CA ASP A 34 -3.64 -2.37 0.42
C ASP A 34 -2.93 -3.31 -0.57
N THR A 35 -3.32 -3.24 -1.86
CA THR A 35 -2.67 -4.03 -2.92
C THR A 35 -1.17 -3.73 -3.03
N LEU A 36 -0.73 -2.50 -2.78
CA LEU A 36 0.66 -2.06 -2.89
C LEU A 36 1.48 -2.31 -1.63
N THR A 37 0.86 -2.17 -0.47
CA THR A 37 1.54 -2.29 0.82
C THR A 37 1.63 -3.74 1.27
N GLN A 38 0.70 -4.59 0.81
CA GLN A 38 0.59 -6.04 1.06
C GLN A 38 1.07 -6.39 2.46
N CYS A 39 0.14 -6.44 3.39
CA CYS A 39 0.44 -6.67 4.79
C CYS A 39 1.49 -7.76 5.06
N ASP A 40 2.68 -7.36 5.53
CA ASP A 40 3.68 -8.27 6.09
C ASP A 40 3.22 -8.63 7.51
N CYS A 41 2.22 -9.51 7.59
CA CYS A 41 1.72 -10.00 8.86
C CYS A 41 2.76 -10.98 9.43
N GLN A 42 3.45 -10.56 10.49
CA GLN A 42 4.40 -11.42 11.19
C GLN A 42 3.77 -11.95 12.47
N PRO A 43 3.97 -13.24 12.82
CA PRO A 43 3.58 -13.74 14.13
C PRO A 43 4.46 -13.09 15.20
N ILE A 44 3.84 -12.44 16.19
CA ILE A 44 4.56 -11.78 17.29
C ILE A 44 4.38 -12.57 18.59
N GLY A 45 5.50 -12.91 19.23
CA GLY A 45 5.54 -13.53 20.56
C GLY A 45 5.36 -15.06 20.60
N GLU A 46 5.46 -15.63 21.81
CA GLU A 46 5.33 -17.08 22.09
C GLU A 46 3.90 -17.62 21.86
N THR A 47 2.93 -16.73 21.65
CA THR A 47 1.49 -17.04 21.52
C THR A 47 0.99 -17.13 20.07
N TYR A 48 1.84 -16.91 19.06
CA TYR A 48 1.48 -16.95 17.64
C TYR A 48 0.30 -16.04 17.26
N VAL A 49 0.17 -14.89 17.91
CA VAL A 49 -0.81 -13.88 17.47
C VAL A 49 -0.25 -13.22 16.21
N ILE A 50 -1.03 -13.29 15.12
CA ILE A 50 -0.69 -12.63 13.86
C ILE A 50 -1.09 -11.16 14.01
N GLU A 51 -0.10 -10.28 14.22
CA GLU A 51 -0.32 -8.84 14.17
C GLU A 51 0.10 -8.33 12.79
N CYS A 52 -0.86 -7.71 12.10
CA CYS A 52 -0.61 -7.06 10.82
C CYS A 52 -0.34 -5.58 11.07
N ASN A 53 0.93 -5.17 11.01
CA ASN A 53 1.37 -3.80 11.34
C ASN A 53 1.13 -2.78 10.21
N CYS A 54 0.15 -3.03 9.34
CA CYS A 54 -0.06 -2.26 8.11
C CYS A 54 -0.88 -1.01 8.35
N CYS A 55 -1.88 -1.12 9.23
CA CYS A 55 -2.76 0.00 9.55
C CYS A 55 -2.00 1.12 10.25
N GLU A 56 -0.99 0.82 11.06
CA GLU A 56 -0.22 1.86 11.75
C GLU A 56 0.79 2.54 10.82
N GLU A 57 1.53 1.80 9.97
CA GLU A 57 2.54 2.37 9.06
C GLU A 57 1.91 3.17 7.91
N TRP A 58 0.78 2.68 7.37
CA TRP A 58 0.08 3.26 6.22
C TRP A 58 -1.21 3.96 6.63
N GLU A 59 -1.33 4.36 7.90
CA GLU A 59 -2.43 5.23 8.38
C GLU A 59 -2.33 6.63 7.75
N GLU A 60 -1.10 7.10 7.54
CA GLU A 60 -0.79 8.39 6.94
C GLU A 60 0.16 8.19 5.76
N TYR A 61 -0.33 8.46 4.56
CA TYR A 61 0.44 8.30 3.32
C TYR A 61 0.17 9.42 2.32
N ASP A 62 1.04 9.50 1.32
CA ASP A 62 0.81 10.22 0.06
C ASP A 62 0.73 9.21 -1.08
N LEU A 63 -0.25 9.42 -1.97
CA LEU A 63 -0.48 8.62 -3.16
C LEU A 63 -0.21 9.44 -4.41
N TYR A 64 0.62 8.91 -5.30
CA TYR A 64 1.00 9.55 -6.56
C TYR A 64 0.70 8.65 -7.74
N PHE A 65 0.12 9.22 -8.79
CA PHE A 65 -0.11 8.57 -10.06
C PHE A 65 0.81 9.21 -11.10
N SER A 66 1.68 8.42 -11.70
CA SER A 66 2.49 8.83 -12.84
C SER A 66 2.00 8.07 -14.07
N ASP A 67 1.34 8.82 -14.95
CA ASP A 67 1.07 8.40 -16.31
C ASP A 67 2.22 8.96 -17.15
N GLY A 68 3.09 8.09 -17.65
CA GLY A 68 4.37 8.45 -18.26
C GLY A 68 4.24 9.09 -19.64
N TYR A 69 3.53 10.22 -19.74
CA TYR A 69 3.37 11.04 -20.94
C TYR A 69 4.01 12.41 -20.81
#